data_AF-A0A359DF83-F1
#
_entry.id   AF-A0A359DF83-F1
#
_cell.length_a   1.000
_cell.length_b   1.000
_cell.length_c   1.000
_cell.angle_alpha   90.00
_cell.angle_beta   90.00
_cell.angle_gamma   90.00
#
_symmetry.space_group_name_H-M   'P 1'
#
loop_
_entity.id
_entity.type
_entity.pdbx_description
1 polymer ?
#
loop_
_entity_poly.entity_id
_entity_poly.type
_entity_poly.pdbx_seq_one_letter_code
_entity_poly.pdbx_strand_id
1 'polypeptide(L)' 'MTYSAKDMAAELERETVGGYDISKISRAAFRIYQDHGLEISENMDRKLLALMAMDEGAEFEMTEAEFVEIIAEIKAM' A
#
# COMPACT_ATOMS: atom_id res chain seq x y z
N MET A 1 10.90 -16.79 1.62
CA MET A 1 10.23 -16.62 0.32
C MET A 1 10.18 -15.14 0.10
N THR A 2 10.70 -14.62 -1.01
CA THR A 2 10.68 -13.17 -1.28
C THR A 2 9.24 -12.69 -1.41
N TYR A 3 8.84 -11.74 -0.57
CA TYR A 3 7.54 -11.08 -0.68
C TYR A 3 7.37 -10.39 -2.04
N SER A 4 6.29 -10.69 -2.76
CA SER A 4 6.09 -10.21 -4.14
C SER A 4 5.16 -9.01 -4.22
N ALA A 5 5.24 -8.26 -5.32
CA ALA A 5 4.31 -7.16 -5.62
C ALA A 5 2.85 -7.64 -5.69
N LYS A 6 2.62 -8.88 -6.15
CA LYS A 6 1.29 -9.50 -6.18
C LYS A 6 0.74 -9.75 -4.77
N ASP A 7 1.59 -10.19 -3.84
CA ASP A 7 1.20 -10.41 -2.44
C ASP A 7 0.86 -9.06 -1.79
N MET A 8 1.71 -8.04 -2.01
CA MET A 8 1.47 -6.66 -1.57
C MET A 8 0.13 -6.12 -2.06
N ALA A 9 -0.15 -6.21 -3.37
CA ALA A 9 -1.41 -5.74 -3.93
C ALA A 9 -2.61 -6.48 -3.33
N ALA A 10 -2.52 -7.80 -3.16
CA ALA A 10 -3.60 -8.60 -2.60
C ALA A 10 -3.85 -8.31 -1.11
N GLU A 11 -2.83 -7.94 -0.33
CA GLU A 11 -2.99 -7.50 1.06
C GLU A 11 -3.64 -6.13 1.14
N LEU A 12 -3.20 -5.17 0.34
CA LEU A 12 -3.77 -3.82 0.32
C LEU A 12 -5.24 -3.81 -0.16
N GLU A 13 -5.58 -4.59 -1.18
CA GLU A 13 -6.96 -4.73 -1.67
C GLU A 13 -7.90 -5.38 -0.64
N ARG A 14 -7.37 -6.23 0.25
CA ARG A 14 -8.18 -6.83 1.31
C ARG A 14 -8.67 -5.81 2.33
N GLU A 15 -7.93 -4.72 2.54
CA GLU A 15 -8.28 -3.68 3.50
C GLU A 15 -9.42 -2.77 3.01
N THR A 16 -9.67 -2.73 1.70
CA THR A 16 -10.79 -1.98 1.11
C THR A 16 -12.09 -2.78 1.04
N VAL A 17 -12.07 -4.05 1.47
CA VAL A 17 -13.29 -4.87 1.58
C VAL A 17 -14.23 -4.23 2.62
N GLY A 18 -15.38 -3.76 2.14
CA GLY A 18 -16.36 -3.07 2.98
C GLY A 18 -16.23 -1.54 3.00
N GLY A 19 -15.34 -0.97 2.18
CA GLY A 19 -15.22 0.47 1.95
C GLY A 19 -13.79 0.97 1.96
N TYR A 20 -13.54 2.05 1.23
CA TYR A 20 -12.27 2.75 1.22
C TYR A 20 -12.04 3.50 2.54
N ASP A 21 -10.94 3.20 3.22
CA ASP A 21 -10.58 3.75 4.54
C ASP A 21 -9.07 3.99 4.58
N ILE A 22 -8.70 5.28 4.65
CA ILE A 22 -7.32 5.74 4.60
C ILE A 22 -6.49 5.17 5.75
N SER A 23 -7.02 5.21 6.98
CA SER A 23 -6.29 4.74 8.16
C SER A 23 -6.08 3.22 8.13
N LYS A 24 -7.00 2.44 7.57
CA LYS A 24 -6.79 0.99 7.37
C LYS A 24 -5.69 0.71 6.35
N ILE A 25 -5.72 1.41 5.22
CA ILE A 25 -4.74 1.25 4.14
C ILE A 25 -3.34 1.65 4.62
N SER A 26 -3.20 2.81 5.25
CA SER A 26 -1.92 3.27 5.81
C SER A 26 -1.36 2.29 6.83
N ARG A 27 -2.21 1.79 7.75
CA ARG A 27 -1.79 0.79 8.75
C ARG A 27 -1.36 -0.52 8.10
N ALA A 28 -2.02 -0.96 7.04
CA ALA A 28 -1.62 -2.16 6.33
C ALA A 28 -0.29 -1.97 5.59
N ALA A 29 -0.08 -0.82 4.94
CA ALA A 29 1.19 -0.47 4.34
C ALA A 29 2.32 -0.48 5.38
N PHE A 30 2.09 0.08 6.56
CA PHE A 30 3.05 0.04 7.66
C PHE A 30 3.39 -1.39 8.13
N ARG A 31 2.39 -2.27 8.24
CA ARG A 31 2.62 -3.69 8.60
C ARG A 31 3.46 -4.41 7.55
N ILE A 32 3.09 -4.27 6.27
CA ILE A 32 3.85 -4.86 5.15
C ILE A 32 5.30 -4.37 5.18
N TYR A 33 5.51 -3.08 5.44
CA TYR A 33 6.84 -2.50 5.54
C TYR A 33 7.67 -3.10 6.69
N GLN A 34 7.07 -3.27 7.87
CA GLN A 34 7.75 -3.91 9.01
C GLN A 34 8.07 -5.38 8.76
N ASP A 35 7.12 -6.13 8.22
CA ASP A 35 7.24 -7.58 8.07
C ASP A 35 8.14 -7.98 6.90
N HIS A 36 8.17 -7.17 5.83
CA HIS A 36 8.83 -7.50 4.57
C HIS A 36 9.85 -6.47 4.09
N GLY A 37 10.20 -5.46 4.88
CA GLY A 37 11.08 -4.34 4.45
C GLY A 37 12.44 -4.74 3.87
N LEU A 38 12.99 -5.89 4.25
CA LEU A 38 14.25 -6.42 3.69
C LEU A 38 14.07 -7.22 2.39
N GLU A 39 12.83 -7.53 2.01
CA GLU A 39 12.47 -8.39 0.89
C GLU A 39 11.84 -7.61 -0.28
N ILE A 40 11.32 -6.42 -0.01
CA ILE A 40 10.65 -5.57 -1.00
C ILE A 40 11.65 -4.88 -1.93
N SER A 41 11.22 -4.62 -3.16
CA SER A 41 11.98 -3.80 -4.11
C SER A 41 11.88 -2.32 -3.77
N GLU A 42 12.82 -1.50 -4.28
CA GLU A 42 12.79 -0.04 -4.10
C GLU A 42 11.47 0.60 -4.62
N ASN A 43 10.89 0.03 -5.68
CA ASN A 43 9.60 0.52 -6.20
C ASN A 43 8.45 0.21 -5.24
N MET A 44 8.44 -0.98 -4.63
CA MET A 44 7.45 -1.35 -3.61
C MET A 44 7.60 -0.49 -2.35
N ASP A 45 8.84 -0.27 -1.90
CA ASP A 45 9.18 0.60 -0.77
C ASP A 45 8.57 2.00 -0.94
N ARG A 46 8.81 2.64 -2.10
CA ARG A 46 8.23 3.96 -2.41
C ARG A 46 6.70 3.97 -2.37
N LYS A 47 6.05 2.91 -2.86
CA LYS A 47 4.58 2.81 -2.81
C LYS A 47 4.07 2.63 -1.37
N LEU A 48 4.74 1.82 -0.55
CA LEU A 48 4.39 1.65 0.85
C LEU A 48 4.55 2.96 1.63
N LEU A 49 5.65 3.69 1.43
CA LEU A 49 5.87 4.99 2.08
C LEU A 49 4.78 6.01 1.71
N ALA A 50 4.38 6.05 0.45
CA ALA A 50 3.31 6.94 0.00
C ALA A 50 1.95 6.58 0.65
N LEU A 51 1.62 5.30 0.75
CA LEU A 51 0.39 4.84 1.41
C LEU A 51 0.41 5.06 2.93
N MET A 52 1.57 4.89 3.57
CA MET A 52 1.73 5.18 5.00
C MET A 52 1.48 6.66 5.30
N ALA A 53 1.99 7.56 4.46
CA ALA A 53 1.86 9.00 4.64
C ALA A 53 0.41 9.50 4.61
N MET A 54 -0.53 8.74 4.04
CA MET A 54 -1.94 9.14 3.94
C MET A 54 -2.61 9.41 5.31
N ASP A 55 -2.10 8.83 6.40
CA ASP A 55 -2.64 9.02 7.76
C ASP A 55 -1.92 10.16 8.53
N GLU A 56 -0.90 10.79 7.93
CA GLU A 56 -0.15 11.90 8.55
C GLU A 56 -0.87 13.26 8.44
N GLY A 57 -1.69 13.44 7.40
CA GLY A 57 -2.42 14.69 7.18
C GLY A 57 -3.16 14.76 5.85
N ALA A 58 -4.10 15.70 5.75
CA ALA A 58 -4.97 15.89 4.57
C ALA A 58 -4.18 16.19 3.29
N GLU A 59 -2.94 16.69 3.41
CA GLU A 59 -2.04 16.95 2.29
C GLU A 59 -1.50 15.69 1.62
N PHE A 60 -1.59 14.54 2.29
CA PHE A 60 -1.15 13.23 1.81
C PHE A 60 -2.31 12.27 1.57
N GLU A 61 -3.54 12.67 1.88
CA GLU A 61 -4.72 11.86 1.62
C GLU A 61 -4.83 11.55 0.13
N MET A 62 -5.06 10.27 -0.17
CA MET A 62 -5.35 9.81 -1.53
C MET A 62 -6.83 9.48 -1.64
N THR A 63 -7.40 9.77 -2.79
CA THR A 63 -8.72 9.31 -3.18
C THR A 63 -8.71 7.81 -3.49
N GLU A 64 -9.89 7.19 -3.44
CA GLU A 64 -10.05 5.78 -3.84
C GLU A 64 -9.55 5.52 -5.26
N ALA A 65 -9.73 6.47 -6.19
CA ALA A 65 -9.25 6.36 -7.56
C ALA A 65 -7.72 6.33 -7.63
N GLU A 66 -7.04 7.23 -6.93
CA GLU A 66 -5.57 7.26 -6.86
C GLU A 66 -5.00 5.99 -6.21
N PHE A 67 -5.68 5.47 -5.18
CA PHE A 67 -5.31 4.18 -4.59
C PHE A 67 -5.43 3.03 -5.60
N VAL A 68 -6.53 2.95 -6.36
CA VAL A 68 -6.73 1.92 -7.40
C VAL A 68 -5.64 2.01 -8.48
N GLU A 69 -5.23 3.22 -8.87
CA GLU A 69 -4.11 3.43 -9.80
C GLU A 69 -2.79 2.89 -9.21
N ILE A 70 -2.50 3.18 -7.94
CA ILE A 70 -1.33 2.64 -7.24
C ILE A 70 -1.35 1.10 -7.24
N ILE A 71 -2.49 0.48 -6.94
CA ILE A 71 -2.62 -0.98 -6.95
C ILE A 71 -2.37 -1.56 -8.35
N ALA A 72 -2.89 -0.90 -9.39
CA ALA A 72 -2.64 -1.31 -10.77
C ALA A 72 -1.15 -1.24 -11.13
N GLU A 73 -0.46 -0.18 -10.71
CA GLU A 73 0.99 -0.05 -10.90
C GLU A 73 1.78 -1.14 -10.16
N ILE A 74 1.43 -1.44 -8.90
CA ILE A 74 2.07 -2.52 -8.12
C ILE A 74 1.91 -3.86 -8.84
N LYS A 75 0.72 -4.15 -9.39
CA LYS A 75 0.46 -5.41 -10.12
C LYS A 75 1.22 -5.53 -11.43
N ALA A 76 1.71 -4.43 -11.99
CA ALA A 76 2.45 -4.39 -13.25
C ALA A 76 3.98 -4.53 -13.08
N MET A 77 4.48 -4.63 -11.84
CA MET A 77 5.90 -4.76 -11.50
C MET A 77 6.46 -6.17 -11.70
#